data_AF-A0A7J7JGA1-F1
#
_entry.id   AF-A0A7J7JGA1-F1
#
_cell.length_a   1.000
_cell.length_b   1.000
_cell.length_c   1.000
_cell.angle_alpha   90.00
_cell.angle_beta   90.00
_cell.angle_gamma   90.00
#
_symmetry.space_group_name_H-M   'P 1'
#
loop_
_entity.id
_entity.type
_entity.pdbx_description
1 polymer ?
#
loop_
_entity_poly.entity_id
_entity_poly.type
_entity_poly.pdbx_seq_one_letter_code
_entity_poly.pdbx_strand_id
1 'polypeptide(L)'
;MADDDGRKVIERDFNKLIKYCKVIRVLCHTQMKLMNQRQKKAHLMEIQVNGGTIADKVNWAKEHLEKQVPVSSVFMQDEMLDVIGVTKGKGFKGVVSRWHVKKLPRKTHKGLRKVACIGAWHPARVGFGVPRAGQKGYHHRTEVNKKVYRVGAGIHTKDGKVVKNNASTEYDITENLLLRWVGSLIMAK
;
A
#
# COMPACT_ATOMS: atom_id res chain seq x y z
N MET A 1 -6.99 36.25 -16.44
CA MET A 1 -5.65 36.55 -16.96
C MET A 1 -4.67 35.85 -16.04
N ALA A 2 -3.81 34.96 -16.54
CA ALA A 2 -2.81 34.34 -15.70
C ALA A 2 -1.69 35.35 -15.46
N ASP A 3 -1.37 35.67 -14.21
CA ASP A 3 -0.28 36.59 -13.87
C ASP A 3 1.04 36.08 -14.46
N ASP A 4 1.66 36.87 -15.34
CA ASP A 4 2.92 36.56 -16.01
C ASP A 4 4.06 36.31 -15.01
N ASP A 5 4.02 37.01 -13.88
CA ASP A 5 4.97 36.82 -12.78
C ASP A 5 4.86 35.44 -12.13
N GLY A 6 3.64 34.89 -12.02
CA GLY A 6 3.42 33.54 -11.49
C GLY A 6 4.04 32.45 -12.35
N ARG A 7 3.95 32.59 -13.69
CA ARG A 7 4.58 31.65 -14.63
C ARG A 7 6.11 31.67 -14.52
N LYS A 8 6.70 32.85 -14.43
CA LYS A 8 8.16 33.02 -14.26
C LYS A 8 8.67 32.36 -12.97
N VAL A 9 7.91 32.45 -11.88
CA VAL A 9 8.25 31.78 -10.61
C VAL A 9 8.26 30.27 -10.78
N ILE A 10 7.23 29.71 -11.42
CA ILE A 10 7.12 28.27 -11.68
C ILE A 10 8.29 27.77 -12.54
N GLU A 11 8.62 28.47 -13.62
CA GLU A 11 9.75 28.12 -14.49
C GLU A 11 11.09 28.20 -13.77
N ARG A 12 11.27 29.20 -12.91
CA ARG A 12 12.46 29.32 -12.04
C ARG A 12 12.59 28.11 -11.13
N ASP A 13 11.50 27.63 -10.56
CA ASP A 13 11.52 26.47 -9.66
C ASP A 13 11.81 25.17 -10.41
N PHE A 14 11.26 24.98 -11.62
CA PHE A 14 11.66 23.86 -12.48
C PHE A 14 13.15 23.87 -12.82
N ASN A 15 13.71 25.04 -13.14
CA ASN A 15 15.14 25.17 -13.41
C ASN A 15 16.01 24.86 -12.18
N LYS A 16 15.56 25.21 -10.97
CA LYS A 16 16.24 24.81 -9.73
C LYS A 16 16.21 23.30 -9.54
N LEU A 17 15.09 22.65 -9.82
CA LEU A 17 14.96 21.19 -9.72
C LEU A 17 15.99 20.50 -10.63
N ILE A 18 16.08 20.94 -11.88
CA ILE A 18 17.03 20.36 -12.85
C ILE A 18 18.48 20.57 -12.41
N LYS A 19 18.81 21.77 -11.87
CA LYS A 19 20.18 22.12 -11.51
C LYS A 19 20.68 21.43 -10.24
N TYR A 20 19.84 21.32 -9.21
CA TYR A 20 20.29 20.96 -7.86
C TYR A 20 19.78 19.61 -7.36
N CYS A 21 18.61 19.16 -7.80
CA CYS A 21 18.01 17.94 -7.27
C CYS A 21 18.64 16.70 -7.92
N LYS A 22 18.77 15.62 -7.15
CA LYS A 22 19.23 14.31 -7.65
C LYS A 22 18.08 13.34 -7.92
N VAL A 23 17.00 13.48 -7.16
CA VAL A 23 15.83 12.61 -7.20
C VAL A 23 14.60 13.49 -7.34
N ILE A 24 13.73 13.13 -8.28
CA ILE A 24 12.45 13.81 -8.52
C ILE A 24 11.32 12.86 -8.10
N ARG A 25 10.40 13.39 -7.29
CA ARG A 25 9.19 12.71 -6.83
C ARG A 25 7.99 13.55 -7.21
N VAL A 26 6.96 12.91 -7.75
CA VAL A 26 5.69 13.54 -8.09
C VAL A 26 4.69 13.30 -6.98
N LEU A 27 3.90 14.32 -6.65
CA LEU A 27 2.77 14.19 -5.74
C LEU A 27 1.56 13.73 -6.54
N CYS A 28 1.12 12.50 -6.28
CA CYS A 28 -0.05 11.90 -6.90
C CYS A 28 -1.16 11.76 -5.86
N HIS A 29 -2.40 11.75 -6.33
CA HIS A 29 -3.55 11.49 -5.47
C HIS A 29 -4.54 10.54 -6.12
N THR A 30 -5.19 9.73 -5.31
CA THR A 30 -6.24 8.81 -5.80
C THR A 30 -7.58 9.52 -5.89
N GLN A 31 -8.37 9.14 -6.90
CA GLN A 31 -9.71 9.69 -7.12
C GLN A 31 -10.77 8.91 -6.32
N MET A 32 -10.79 9.12 -5.00
CA MET A 32 -11.72 8.41 -4.09
C MET A 32 -13.20 8.64 -4.41
N LYS A 33 -13.55 9.78 -5.03
CA LYS A 33 -14.94 10.09 -5.43
C LYS A 33 -15.49 9.16 -6.51
N LEU A 34 -14.62 8.55 -7.33
CA LEU A 34 -15.03 7.58 -8.34
C LEU A 34 -15.40 6.23 -7.71
N MET A 35 -14.94 5.97 -6.49
CA MET A 35 -15.29 4.77 -5.75
C MET A 35 -16.57 4.97 -4.95
N ASN A 36 -17.42 3.94 -4.89
CA ASN A 36 -18.61 3.95 -4.05
C ASN A 36 -18.27 3.65 -2.58
N GLN A 37 -17.46 4.52 -1.97
CA GLN A 37 -17.10 4.46 -0.55
C GLN A 37 -17.52 5.76 0.15
N ARG A 38 -17.74 5.68 1.46
CA ARG A 38 -18.14 6.86 2.27
C ARG A 38 -17.04 7.93 2.32
N GLN A 39 -15.78 7.53 2.20
CA GLN A 39 -14.65 8.45 2.24
C GLN A 39 -14.52 9.21 0.92
N LYS A 40 -14.62 10.54 0.99
CA LYS A 40 -14.44 11.43 -0.17
C LYS A 40 -13.04 12.05 -0.27
N LYS A 41 -12.26 11.97 0.81
CA LYS A 41 -10.90 12.55 0.89
C LYS A 41 -9.93 11.71 0.06
N ALA A 42 -9.27 12.35 -0.90
CA ALA A 42 -8.22 11.73 -1.71
C ALA A 42 -7.00 11.35 -0.85
N HIS A 43 -6.38 10.21 -1.17
CA HIS A 43 -5.10 9.83 -0.58
C HIS A 43 -3.98 10.45 -1.40
N LEU A 44 -3.14 11.25 -0.75
CA LEU A 44 -2.00 11.91 -1.38
C LEU A 44 -0.73 11.12 -1.06
N MET A 45 0.07 10.86 -2.08
CA MET A 45 1.29 10.07 -1.96
C MET A 45 2.37 10.59 -2.92
N GLU A 46 3.63 10.45 -2.50
CA GLU A 46 4.76 10.72 -3.38
C GLU A 46 5.17 9.46 -4.13
N ILE A 47 5.42 9.60 -5.42
CA ILE A 47 5.92 8.53 -6.28
C ILE A 47 7.21 9.02 -6.94
N GLN A 48 8.28 8.25 -6.82
CA GLN A 48 9.55 8.60 -7.45
C GLN A 48 9.51 8.31 -8.96
N VAL A 49 9.95 9.27 -9.77
CA VAL A 49 10.13 9.08 -11.21
C VAL A 49 11.51 8.47 -11.47
N ASN A 50 11.53 7.30 -12.08
CA ASN A 50 12.73 6.53 -12.39
C ASN A 50 13.05 6.57 -13.89
N GLY A 51 14.32 6.32 -14.24
CA GLY A 51 14.83 6.36 -15.63
C GLY A 51 15.24 7.77 -16.11
N GLY A 52 16.05 7.83 -17.16
CA GLY A 52 16.47 9.07 -17.85
C GLY A 52 17.33 10.03 -17.03
N THR A 53 17.57 11.23 -17.59
CA THR A 53 18.25 12.33 -16.90
C THR A 53 17.27 13.12 -16.01
N ILE A 54 17.80 14.00 -15.16
CA ILE A 54 16.97 14.81 -14.25
C ILE A 54 16.08 15.80 -15.02
N ALA A 55 16.60 16.34 -16.14
CA ALA A 55 15.82 17.17 -17.04
C ALA A 55 14.64 16.39 -17.64
N ASP A 56 14.89 15.16 -18.11
CA ASP A 56 13.83 14.31 -18.67
C ASP A 56 12.75 13.99 -17.64
N LYS A 57 13.14 13.69 -16.39
CA LYS A 57 12.18 13.45 -15.29
C LYS A 57 11.30 14.67 -15.01
N VAL A 58 11.89 15.87 -15.01
CA VAL A 58 11.16 17.12 -14.76
C VAL A 58 10.22 17.43 -15.93
N ASN A 59 10.68 17.26 -17.17
CA ASN A 59 9.86 17.46 -18.36
C ASN A 59 8.69 16.47 -18.41
N TRP A 60 8.96 15.19 -18.14
CA TRP A 60 7.93 14.17 -18.03
C TRP A 60 6.89 14.52 -16.96
N ALA A 61 7.34 14.94 -15.77
CA ALA A 61 6.44 15.36 -14.69
C ALA A 61 5.57 16.56 -15.11
N LYS A 62 6.16 17.56 -15.78
CA LYS A 62 5.44 18.76 -16.29
C LYS A 62 4.36 18.38 -17.31
N GLU A 63 4.67 17.47 -18.23
CA GLU A 63 3.71 17.00 -19.24
C GLU A 63 2.55 16.18 -18.67
N HIS A 64 2.76 15.53 -17.52
CA HIS A 64 1.77 14.67 -16.86
C HIS A 64 1.00 15.40 -15.75
N LEU A 65 1.26 16.69 -15.52
CA LEU A 65 0.41 17.51 -14.65
C LEU A 65 -1.02 17.55 -15.21
N GLU A 66 -1.99 17.47 -14.31
CA GLU A 66 -3.45 17.45 -14.60
C GLU A 66 -3.95 16.26 -15.43
N LYS A 67 -3.05 15.37 -15.88
CA LYS A 67 -3.42 14.14 -16.62
C LYS A 67 -3.58 12.96 -15.68
N GLN A 68 -4.45 12.03 -16.06
CA GLN A 68 -4.64 10.77 -15.34
C GLN A 68 -3.62 9.74 -15.79
N VAL A 69 -2.98 9.06 -14.84
CA VAL A 69 -2.06 7.94 -15.12
C VAL A 69 -2.78 6.64 -14.76
N PRO A 70 -3.11 5.78 -15.75
CA PRO A 70 -3.76 4.51 -15.48
C PRO A 70 -2.77 3.49 -14.87
N VAL A 71 -3.27 2.53 -14.09
CA VAL A 71 -2.42 1.50 -13.47
C VAL A 71 -1.70 0.64 -14.51
N SER A 72 -2.32 0.45 -15.68
CA SER A 72 -1.75 -0.31 -16.81
C SER A 72 -0.53 0.35 -17.46
N SER A 73 -0.30 1.65 -17.25
CA SER A 73 0.92 2.31 -17.75
C SER A 73 2.08 2.21 -16.75
N VAL A 74 1.81 1.78 -15.52
CA VAL A 74 2.82 1.70 -14.43
C VAL A 74 3.28 0.27 -14.22
N PHE A 75 2.35 -0.69 -14.20
CA PHE A 75 2.65 -2.10 -13.96
C PHE A 75 2.34 -2.96 -15.16
N MET A 76 3.21 -3.93 -15.42
CA MET A 76 3.03 -4.90 -16.50
C MET A 76 2.38 -6.19 -16.00
N GLN A 77 1.77 -6.93 -16.93
CA GLN A 77 1.30 -8.28 -16.63
C GLN A 77 2.49 -9.21 -16.37
N ASP A 78 2.31 -10.17 -15.46
CA ASP A 78 3.33 -11.14 -15.01
C ASP A 78 4.55 -10.56 -14.27
N GLU A 79 4.54 -9.26 -13.97
CA GLU A 79 5.54 -8.60 -13.13
C GLU A 79 5.42 -9.01 -11.65
N MET A 80 6.56 -9.03 -10.95
CA MET A 80 6.64 -9.24 -9.51
C MET A 80 6.61 -7.90 -8.79
N LEU A 81 5.58 -7.67 -7.97
CA LEU A 81 5.40 -6.42 -7.23
C LEU A 81 5.47 -6.62 -5.72
N ASP A 82 5.84 -5.55 -5.02
CA ASP A 82 5.78 -5.50 -3.57
C ASP A 82 4.53 -4.71 -3.14
N VAL A 83 3.74 -5.28 -2.24
CA VAL A 83 2.54 -4.63 -1.70
C VAL A 83 2.81 -4.10 -0.32
N ILE A 84 2.72 -2.77 -0.18
CA ILE A 84 2.89 -2.07 1.08
C ILE A 84 1.52 -1.70 1.63
N GLY A 85 1.29 -1.97 2.91
CA GLY A 85 -0.01 -1.70 3.52
C GLY A 85 -0.04 -1.82 5.03
N VAL A 86 -1.20 -1.51 5.60
CA VAL A 86 -1.46 -1.65 7.03
C VAL A 86 -2.34 -2.88 7.27
N THR A 87 -1.84 -3.78 8.10
CA THR A 87 -2.55 -5.03 8.44
C THR A 87 -3.87 -4.78 9.16
N LYS A 88 -4.86 -5.66 9.00
CA LYS A 88 -6.13 -5.55 9.74
C LYS A 88 -5.91 -5.46 11.25
N GLY A 89 -6.46 -4.42 11.88
CA GLY A 89 -6.44 -4.23 13.33
C GLY A 89 -7.20 -5.33 14.06
N LYS A 90 -6.61 -5.89 15.12
CA LYS A 90 -7.25 -6.89 16.00
C LYS A 90 -7.37 -6.40 17.46
N GLY A 91 -7.00 -5.14 17.73
CA GLY A 91 -7.03 -4.51 19.05
C GLY A 91 -5.97 -5.08 20.01
N PHE A 92 -6.22 -4.95 21.30
CA PHE A 92 -5.39 -5.53 22.35
C PHE A 92 -5.59 -7.05 22.42
N LYS A 93 -4.50 -7.82 22.35
CA LYS A 93 -4.51 -9.28 22.42
C LYS A 93 -3.52 -9.78 23.47
N GLY A 94 -3.90 -10.88 24.14
CA GLY A 94 -3.03 -11.62 25.04
C GLY A 94 -1.85 -12.29 24.33
N VAL A 95 -0.84 -12.69 25.09
CA VAL A 95 0.43 -13.27 24.59
C VAL A 95 0.24 -14.46 23.66
N VAL A 96 -0.73 -15.34 23.93
CA VAL A 96 -1.00 -16.54 23.10
C VAL A 96 -1.46 -16.14 21.70
N SER A 97 -2.34 -15.15 21.57
CA SER A 97 -2.78 -14.74 20.24
C SER A 97 -1.72 -13.87 19.57
N ARG A 98 -1.06 -12.97 20.28
CA ARG A 98 -0.09 -12.01 19.69
C ARG A 98 1.19 -12.70 19.21
N TRP A 99 1.75 -13.57 20.05
CA TRP A 99 3.07 -14.19 19.86
C TRP A 99 3.01 -15.71 19.65
N HIS A 100 1.81 -16.32 19.64
CA HIS A 100 1.63 -17.76 19.44
C HIS A 100 2.34 -18.64 20.48
N VAL A 101 2.53 -18.13 21.71
CA VAL A 101 3.12 -18.89 22.82
C VAL A 101 2.19 -20.05 23.21
N LYS A 102 2.78 -21.21 23.54
CA LYS A 102 2.06 -22.38 24.05
C LYS A 102 1.27 -22.04 25.32
N LYS A 103 0.02 -22.48 25.37
CA LYS A 103 -0.83 -22.37 26.57
C LYS A 103 -0.22 -23.19 27.71
N LEU A 104 -0.36 -22.70 28.94
CA LEU A 104 0.02 -23.48 30.11
C LEU A 104 -0.94 -24.67 30.33
N PRO A 105 -0.52 -25.71 31.07
CA PRO A 105 -1.38 -26.84 31.41
C PRO A 105 -2.69 -26.39 32.06
N ARG A 106 -3.76 -27.19 31.90
CA ARG A 106 -5.10 -26.83 32.36
C ARG A 106 -5.17 -26.48 33.85
N LYS A 107 -4.39 -27.18 34.69
CA LYS A 107 -4.39 -27.04 36.16
C LYS A 107 -3.41 -25.97 36.67
N THR A 108 -3.25 -24.84 35.97
CA THR A 108 -2.46 -23.71 36.48
C THR A 108 -3.32 -22.70 37.23
N HIS A 109 -2.85 -22.28 38.40
CA HIS A 109 -3.47 -21.19 39.15
C HIS A 109 -3.25 -19.82 38.48
N LYS A 110 -4.24 -18.93 38.57
CA LYS A 110 -4.23 -17.58 37.99
C LYS A 110 -4.04 -17.54 36.46
N GLY A 111 -4.67 -18.48 35.74
CA GLY A 111 -4.88 -18.43 34.29
C GLY A 111 -3.87 -19.18 33.42
N LEU A 112 -4.35 -19.68 32.27
CA LEU A 112 -3.59 -20.56 31.36
C LEU A 112 -2.95 -19.82 30.16
N ARG A 113 -3.45 -18.65 29.78
CA ARG A 113 -3.04 -17.92 28.55
C ARG A 113 -2.00 -16.83 28.86
N LYS A 114 -0.93 -17.20 29.56
CA LYS A 114 0.16 -16.33 29.99
C LYS A 114 1.52 -16.96 29.72
N VAL A 115 2.58 -16.15 29.72
CA VAL A 115 3.95 -16.64 29.83
C VAL A 115 4.23 -16.92 31.30
N ALA A 116 4.85 -18.06 31.62
CA ALA A 116 5.14 -18.43 33.02
C ALA A 116 6.26 -17.59 33.62
N CYS A 117 7.47 -17.70 33.07
CA CYS A 117 8.64 -16.92 33.49
C CYS A 117 8.93 -15.81 32.46
N ILE A 118 9.03 -14.56 32.92
CA ILE A 118 9.25 -13.38 32.05
C ILE A 118 10.71 -12.89 32.06
N GLY A 119 11.60 -13.55 32.80
CA GLY A 119 13.01 -13.20 32.91
C GLY A 119 13.68 -13.90 34.09
N ALA A 120 15.01 -14.00 34.04
CA ALA A 120 15.82 -14.41 35.19
C ALA A 120 15.84 -13.30 36.26
N TRP A 121 16.36 -13.61 37.45
CA TRP A 121 16.52 -12.61 38.52
C TRP A 121 17.48 -11.49 38.09
N HIS A 122 18.65 -11.86 37.57
CA HIS A 122 19.63 -10.92 37.03
C HIS A 122 19.68 -11.14 35.51
N PRO A 123 19.36 -10.14 34.67
CA PRO A 123 19.17 -8.72 34.97
C PRO A 123 17.80 -8.39 35.58
N ALA A 124 17.75 -7.40 36.47
CA ALA A 124 16.54 -6.93 37.17
C ALA A 124 15.61 -6.08 36.27
N ARG A 125 15.39 -6.53 35.02
CA ARG A 125 14.48 -5.90 34.05
C ARG A 125 13.93 -6.96 33.09
N VAL A 126 12.70 -6.76 32.64
CA VAL A 126 12.11 -7.61 31.60
C VAL A 126 12.70 -7.22 30.25
N GLY A 127 13.27 -8.17 29.53
CA GLY A 127 13.83 -7.94 28.20
C GLY A 127 12.75 -7.60 27.16
N PHE A 128 13.11 -6.79 26.16
CA PHE A 128 12.19 -6.39 25.08
C PHE A 128 11.73 -7.57 24.21
N GLY A 129 12.57 -8.62 24.09
CA GLY A 129 12.26 -9.84 23.34
C GLY A 129 11.26 -10.76 24.04
N VAL A 130 10.88 -10.46 25.30
CA VAL A 130 9.95 -11.30 26.05
C VAL A 130 8.52 -11.10 25.53
N PRO A 131 7.79 -12.18 25.18
CA PRO A 131 6.42 -12.06 24.68
C PRO A 131 5.47 -11.44 25.71
N ARG A 132 4.93 -10.25 25.40
CA ARG A 132 3.93 -9.56 26.23
C ARG A 132 2.63 -9.29 25.48
N ALA A 133 1.53 -9.22 26.23
CA ALA A 133 0.23 -8.82 25.69
C ALA A 133 0.32 -7.38 25.15
N GLY A 134 -0.52 -7.05 24.19
CA GLY A 134 -0.48 -5.73 23.55
C GLY A 134 -1.26 -5.69 22.25
N GLN A 135 -1.07 -4.61 21.50
CA GLN A 135 -1.68 -4.44 20.19
C GLN A 135 -1.27 -5.57 19.23
N LYS A 136 -2.25 -6.13 18.52
CA LYS A 136 -2.06 -7.05 17.40
C LYS A 136 -2.73 -6.47 16.16
N GLY A 137 -1.96 -6.35 15.07
CA GLY A 137 -2.45 -5.81 13.81
C GLY A 137 -2.46 -4.28 13.79
N TYR A 138 -2.86 -3.69 12.67
CA TYR A 138 -2.66 -2.27 12.38
C TYR A 138 -1.18 -1.88 12.39
N HIS A 139 -0.35 -2.77 11.84
CA HIS A 139 1.08 -2.55 11.65
C HIS A 139 1.38 -2.38 10.16
N HIS A 140 2.32 -1.49 9.85
CA HIS A 140 2.88 -1.34 8.51
C HIS A 140 3.67 -2.60 8.12
N ARG A 141 3.32 -3.21 6.99
CA ARG A 141 3.99 -4.41 6.46
C ARG A 141 4.12 -4.30 4.95
N THR A 142 5.19 -4.92 4.45
CA THR A 142 5.45 -5.09 3.02
C THR A 142 5.38 -6.59 2.73
N GLU A 143 4.48 -6.98 1.84
CA GLU A 143 4.50 -8.31 1.24
C GLU A 143 5.26 -8.23 -0.06
N VAL A 144 6.43 -8.86 -0.10
CA VAL A 144 7.28 -8.87 -1.29
C VAL A 144 6.90 -9.96 -2.27
N ASN A 145 7.28 -9.79 -3.53
CA ASN A 145 7.20 -10.83 -4.56
C ASN A 145 5.78 -11.34 -4.86
N LYS A 146 4.83 -10.43 -5.03
CA LYS A 146 3.48 -10.73 -5.49
C LYS A 146 3.41 -10.65 -7.01
N LYS A 147 3.24 -11.81 -7.66
CA LYS A 147 3.06 -11.86 -9.11
C LYS A 147 1.70 -11.28 -9.51
N VAL A 148 1.70 -10.37 -10.48
CA VAL A 148 0.50 -9.83 -11.11
C VAL A 148 0.05 -10.80 -12.20
N TYR A 149 -1.10 -11.44 -12.03
CA TYR A 149 -1.63 -12.34 -13.05
C TYR A 149 -2.34 -11.60 -14.18
N ARG A 150 -3.04 -10.52 -13.83
CA ARG A 150 -3.80 -9.74 -14.81
C ARG A 150 -4.03 -8.32 -14.33
N VAL A 151 -3.77 -7.37 -15.23
CA VAL A 151 -4.17 -5.97 -15.08
C VAL A 151 -5.50 -5.79 -15.83
N GLY A 152 -6.60 -5.69 -15.09
CA GLY A 152 -7.91 -5.44 -15.70
C GLY A 152 -8.09 -3.96 -16.05
N ALA A 153 -8.65 -3.67 -17.22
CA ALA A 153 -9.18 -2.34 -17.51
C ALA A 153 -10.33 -2.03 -16.52
N GLY A 154 -10.56 -0.76 -16.14
CA GLY A 154 -11.73 -0.37 -15.34
C GLY A 154 -13.06 -0.69 -16.05
N ILE A 155 -14.21 -0.36 -15.44
CA ILE A 155 -15.53 -0.55 -16.07
C ILE A 155 -15.47 0.08 -17.47
N HIS A 156 -15.56 -0.75 -18.51
CA HIS A 156 -15.43 -0.32 -19.90
C HIS A 156 -16.61 -0.86 -20.70
N THR A 157 -17.04 -0.07 -21.68
CA THR A 157 -18.08 -0.47 -22.61
C THR A 157 -17.41 -1.16 -23.78
N LYS A 158 -17.68 -2.46 -23.95
CA LYS A 158 -17.28 -3.21 -25.15
C LYS A 158 -18.57 -3.67 -25.83
N ASP A 159 -18.72 -3.38 -27.12
CA ASP A 159 -19.87 -3.81 -27.93
C ASP A 159 -21.25 -3.42 -27.34
N GLY A 160 -21.36 -2.19 -26.80
CA GLY A 160 -22.60 -1.66 -26.24
C GLY A 160 -23.01 -2.24 -24.87
N LYS A 161 -22.22 -3.15 -24.29
CA LYS A 161 -22.44 -3.71 -22.96
C LYS A 161 -21.42 -3.14 -21.97
N VAL A 162 -21.91 -2.70 -20.80
CA VAL A 162 -21.07 -2.25 -19.69
C VAL A 162 -20.43 -3.49 -19.05
N VAL A 163 -19.18 -3.78 -19.42
CA VAL A 163 -18.43 -4.89 -18.85
C VAL A 163 -17.96 -4.47 -17.47
N LYS A 164 -18.63 -5.03 -16.46
CA LYS A 164 -18.26 -4.87 -15.05
C LYS A 164 -17.19 -5.89 -14.63
N ASN A 165 -16.96 -6.95 -15.42
CA ASN A 165 -16.13 -8.09 -15.02
C ASN A 165 -14.76 -8.07 -15.69
N ASN A 166 -13.81 -7.41 -15.04
CA ASN A 166 -12.52 -7.13 -15.67
C ASN A 166 -11.36 -7.95 -15.12
N ALA A 167 -11.63 -8.83 -14.16
CA ALA A 167 -10.61 -9.67 -13.53
C ALA A 167 -10.96 -11.17 -13.41
N SER A 168 -12.06 -11.63 -14.01
CA SER A 168 -12.38 -13.06 -14.13
C SER A 168 -11.60 -13.71 -15.29
N THR A 169 -10.91 -14.83 -15.04
CA THR A 169 -10.35 -15.70 -16.10
C THR A 169 -11.43 -16.59 -16.71
N GLU A 170 -11.21 -17.18 -17.89
CA GLU A 170 -12.12 -18.20 -18.48
C GLU A 170 -12.37 -19.39 -17.54
N TYR A 171 -11.46 -19.63 -16.61
CA TYR A 171 -11.54 -20.63 -15.54
C TYR A 171 -12.32 -20.19 -14.29
N ASP A 172 -12.60 -18.90 -14.11
CA ASP A 172 -13.25 -18.43 -12.88
C ASP A 172 -14.78 -18.54 -13.01
N ILE A 173 -15.40 -19.23 -12.06
CA ILE A 173 -16.86 -19.41 -11.99
C ILE A 173 -17.56 -18.10 -11.53
N THR A 174 -16.82 -17.17 -10.91
CA THR A 174 -17.37 -15.93 -10.33
C THR A 174 -16.77 -14.66 -10.95
N GLU A 175 -17.64 -13.66 -11.08
CA GLU A 175 -17.36 -12.36 -11.63
C GLU A 175 -16.50 -11.50 -10.67
N ASN A 176 -15.29 -11.11 -11.09
CA ASN A 176 -14.35 -10.35 -10.27
C ASN A 176 -13.98 -8.99 -10.92
N LEU A 177 -13.91 -7.95 -10.07
CA LEU A 177 -13.82 -6.53 -10.46
C LEU A 177 -12.44 -5.89 -10.23
N LEU A 178 -11.43 -6.62 -9.74
CA LEU A 178 -10.17 -6.07 -9.23
C LEU A 178 -8.94 -6.79 -9.76
N LEU A 179 -7.83 -6.04 -9.98
CA LEU A 179 -6.50 -6.57 -10.27
C LEU A 179 -6.21 -7.87 -9.47
N ARG A 180 -5.79 -8.92 -10.18
CA ARG A 180 -5.54 -10.24 -9.58
C ARG A 180 -4.05 -10.46 -9.40
N TRP A 181 -3.65 -10.75 -8.16
CA TRP A 181 -2.29 -11.09 -7.75
C TRP A 181 -2.29 -12.39 -6.94
N VAL A 182 -1.12 -13.00 -6.77
CA VAL A 182 -0.96 -14.24 -6.00
C VAL A 182 -1.28 -14.03 -4.51
N GLY A 183 -2.21 -14.85 -3.99
CA GLY A 183 -2.46 -15.00 -2.56
C GLY A 183 -3.36 -13.92 -1.93
N SER A 184 -3.46 -13.96 -0.60
CA SER A 184 -4.21 -12.97 0.17
C SER A 184 -3.43 -11.67 0.32
N LEU A 185 -4.16 -10.56 0.48
CA LEU A 185 -3.64 -9.27 0.94
C LEU A 185 -3.87 -9.13 2.46
N ILE A 186 -2.91 -8.53 3.17
CA ILE A 186 -3.01 -8.39 4.64
C ILE A 186 -4.03 -7.32 5.08
N MET A 187 -4.49 -6.48 4.15
CA MET A 187 -5.33 -5.32 4.46
C MET A 187 -6.81 -5.68 4.66
N ALA A 188 -7.52 -4.86 5.42
CA ALA A 188 -8.98 -4.94 5.49
C ALA A 188 -9.61 -4.43 4.19
N LYS A 189 -10.76 -5.01 3.81
CA LYS A 189 -11.63 -4.48 2.74
C LYS A 189 -12.36 -3.23 3.23
#